data_AF-A0A2A6C3U8-F1
#
_entry.id   AF-A0A2A6C3U8-F1
#
_cell.length_a   1.000
_cell.length_b   1.000
_cell.length_c   1.000
_cell.angle_alpha   90.00
_cell.angle_beta   90.00
_cell.angle_gamma   90.00
#
_symmetry.space_group_name_H-M   'P 1'
#
loop_
_entity.id
_entity.type
_entity.pdbx_description
1 polymer ?
#
loop_
_entity_poly.entity_id
_entity_poly.type
_entity_poly.pdbx_seq_one_letter_code
_entity_poly.pdbx_strand_id
1 'polypeptide(L)'
;MQTKTTEGQLIQTKTAVGQSMQMKTAEGQSMQTKTAVGQSMQTKTAVGQSMQTKTAVGQSMQTKTAEGQSMQTKTAEGQSMQTKTAVGQSMQTKTAVGQSMQTKTAEGQSMQTKTAEGQSMQTKTAEGQSMQTKTAVGQSMQMKTAEGQSMQTKTAVGQSMQTKTAEGQSMQTKTAEGQSMQTKTTEGQLIQTKTAVGQSMQMKTAEGQSMQTKTAVGQSMQTKTAEGQSMLLSAWTAVFVCIDCSTAD
;
A
#
# COMPACT_ATOMS: atom_id res chain seq x y z
N MET A 1 0.19 -12.29 29.07
CA MET A 1 0.24 -12.75 27.66
C MET A 1 -0.77 -13.89 27.49
N GLN A 2 -1.60 -13.89 26.44
CA GLN A 2 -2.51 -15.00 26.16
C GLN A 2 -2.09 -15.70 24.86
N THR A 3 -1.81 -16.99 24.95
CA THR A 3 -1.52 -17.89 23.82
C THR A 3 -2.75 -18.78 23.57
N LYS A 4 -3.13 -18.98 22.32
CA LYS A 4 -4.15 -19.97 21.95
C LYS A 4 -3.79 -20.62 20.63
N THR A 5 -3.70 -21.94 20.64
CA THR A 5 -3.58 -22.79 19.45
C THR A 5 -4.90 -23.53 19.26
N THR A 6 -5.39 -23.65 18.04
CA THR A 6 -6.64 -24.35 17.77
C THR A 6 -6.59 -24.97 16.38
N GLU A 7 -6.96 -26.24 16.29
CA GLU A 7 -7.23 -26.94 15.04
C GLU A 7 -8.75 -26.94 14.81
N GLY A 8 -9.19 -26.65 13.59
CA GLY A 8 -10.61 -26.59 13.22
C GLY A 8 -11.18 -25.17 13.20
N GLN A 9 -12.33 -24.96 13.85
CA GLN A 9 -13.03 -23.68 13.82
C GLN A 9 -12.75 -22.84 15.08
N LEU A 10 -12.24 -21.62 14.89
CA LEU A 10 -11.99 -20.67 15.98
C LEU A 10 -12.76 -19.37 15.73
N ILE A 11 -13.77 -19.11 16.55
CA ILE A 11 -14.43 -17.80 16.64
C ILE A 11 -14.06 -17.16 17.98
N GLN A 12 -13.56 -15.93 17.95
CA GLN A 12 -13.27 -15.19 19.17
C GLN A 12 -13.52 -13.70 19.03
N THR A 13 -14.25 -13.15 20.00
CA THR A 13 -14.35 -11.72 20.25
C THR A 13 -13.64 -11.38 21.55
N LYS A 14 -12.83 -10.32 21.55
CA LYS A 14 -12.17 -9.82 22.76
C LYS A 14 -12.19 -8.30 22.81
N THR A 15 -12.48 -7.79 24.00
CA THR A 15 -12.30 -6.38 24.36
C THR A 15 -11.24 -6.32 25.46
N ALA A 16 -10.32 -5.36 25.36
CA ALA A 16 -9.31 -5.13 26.39
C ALA A 16 -9.12 -3.63 26.63
N VAL A 17 -8.94 -3.25 27.88
CA VAL A 17 -8.56 -1.89 28.31
C VAL A 17 -7.20 -1.99 28.98
N GLY A 18 -6.30 -1.05 28.68
CA GLY A 18 -4.93 -1.04 29.18
C GLY A 18 -3.96 -1.80 28.28
N GLN A 19 -3.11 -2.64 28.86
CA GLN A 19 -2.10 -3.40 28.12
C GLN A 19 -2.62 -4.81 27.78
N SER A 20 -2.57 -5.18 26.49
CA SER A 20 -2.91 -6.53 26.06
C SER A 20 -1.91 -7.11 25.07
N MET A 21 -1.47 -8.34 25.32
CA MET A 21 -0.63 -9.12 24.40
C MET A 21 -1.29 -10.46 24.11
N GLN A 22 -1.46 -10.76 22.83
CA GLN A 22 -2.07 -12.00 22.36
C GLN A 22 -1.25 -12.63 21.23
N MET A 23 -1.05 -13.93 21.33
CA MET A 23 -0.50 -14.76 20.27
C MET A 23 -1.50 -15.84 19.95
N LYS A 24 -1.74 -16.06 18.65
CA LYS A 24 -2.62 -17.13 18.19
C LYS A 24 -2.07 -17.86 17.00
N THR A 25 -2.29 -19.16 17.01
CA THR A 25 -2.10 -20.05 15.87
C THR A 25 -3.41 -20.76 15.62
N ALA A 26 -3.85 -20.83 14.38
CA ALA A 26 -5.05 -21.56 14.01
C ALA A 26 -4.85 -22.30 12.68
N GLU A 27 -5.28 -23.54 12.63
CA GLU A 27 -5.38 -24.33 11.41
C GLU A 27 -6.86 -24.55 11.09
N GLY A 28 -7.27 -24.26 9.85
CA GLY A 28 -8.66 -24.33 9.41
C GLY A 28 -9.33 -22.96 9.31
N GLN A 29 -10.50 -22.80 9.91
CA GLN A 29 -11.31 -21.58 9.81
C GLN A 29 -11.19 -20.72 11.07
N SER A 30 -10.71 -19.49 10.93
CA SER A 30 -10.54 -18.58 12.06
C SER A 30 -11.18 -17.22 11.81
N MET A 31 -12.11 -16.84 12.69
CA MET A 31 -12.67 -15.50 12.77
C MET A 31 -12.29 -14.84 14.10
N GLN A 32 -11.75 -13.63 14.03
CA GLN A 32 -11.42 -12.87 15.24
C GLN A 32 -11.85 -11.41 15.13
N THR A 33 -12.54 -10.94 16.17
CA THR A 33 -12.79 -9.52 16.39
C THR A 33 -12.07 -9.08 17.67
N LYS A 34 -11.29 -8.01 17.59
CA LYS A 34 -10.62 -7.43 18.76
C LYS A 34 -10.85 -5.93 18.82
N THR A 35 -11.30 -5.47 19.98
CA THR A 35 -11.34 -4.05 20.34
C THR A 35 -10.35 -3.82 21.48
N ALA A 36 -9.52 -2.78 21.38
CA ALA A 36 -8.58 -2.44 22.44
C ALA A 36 -8.51 -0.92 22.66
N VAL A 37 -8.44 -0.51 23.91
CA VAL A 37 -8.10 0.87 24.32
C VAL A 37 -6.81 0.79 25.13
N GLY A 38 -5.78 1.55 24.73
CA GLY A 38 -4.46 1.53 25.35
C GLY A 38 -3.40 0.89 24.45
N GLN A 39 -2.56 0.03 25.03
CA GLN A 39 -1.47 -0.64 24.30
C GLN A 39 -1.88 -2.06 23.93
N SER A 40 -1.85 -2.40 22.64
CA SER A 40 -2.14 -3.76 22.19
C SER A 40 -1.09 -4.31 21.23
N MET A 41 -0.61 -5.51 21.54
CA MET A 41 0.20 -6.32 20.64
C MET A 41 -0.57 -7.58 20.28
N GLN A 42 -0.54 -7.93 18.99
CA GLN A 42 -1.16 -9.15 18.50
C GLN A 42 -0.31 -9.82 17.43
N THR A 43 -0.03 -11.09 17.62
CA THR A 43 0.56 -11.96 16.60
C THR A 43 -0.46 -13.04 16.24
N LYS A 44 -0.73 -13.22 14.95
CA LYS A 44 -1.60 -14.27 14.44
C LYS A 44 -0.90 -15.03 13.31
N THR A 45 -0.81 -16.34 13.46
CA THR A 45 -0.47 -17.27 12.40
C THR A 45 -1.73 -18.07 12.05
N ALA A 46 -2.01 -18.25 10.77
CA ALA A 46 -3.14 -19.05 10.35
C ALA A 46 -2.83 -19.83 9.06
N VAL A 47 -3.25 -21.09 9.01
CA VAL A 47 -3.29 -21.91 7.79
C VAL A 47 -4.75 -22.16 7.46
N GLY A 48 -5.18 -21.87 6.23
CA GLY A 48 -6.57 -22.00 5.78
C GLY A 48 -7.29 -20.65 5.62
N GLN A 49 -8.50 -20.53 6.17
CA GLN A 49 -9.32 -19.32 6.02
C GLN A 49 -9.30 -18.47 7.29
N SER A 50 -8.87 -17.21 7.16
CA SER A 50 -8.64 -16.34 8.31
C SER A 50 -9.22 -14.95 8.11
N MET A 51 -10.28 -14.64 8.85
CA MET A 51 -10.85 -13.30 8.97
C MET A 51 -10.42 -12.65 10.28
N GLN A 52 -10.06 -11.37 10.19
CA GLN A 52 -9.71 -10.60 11.38
C GLN A 52 -10.18 -9.16 11.27
N THR A 53 -10.91 -8.71 12.28
CA THR A 53 -11.27 -7.31 12.49
C THR A 53 -10.59 -6.82 13.76
N LYS A 54 -9.88 -5.69 13.66
CA LYS A 54 -9.25 -5.04 14.80
C LYS A 54 -9.61 -3.56 14.84
N THR A 55 -10.13 -3.13 15.98
CA THR A 55 -10.30 -1.72 16.32
C THR A 55 -9.39 -1.39 17.50
N ALA A 56 -8.61 -0.32 17.41
CA ALA A 56 -7.74 0.10 18.49
C ALA A 56 -7.72 1.62 18.67
N VAL A 57 -7.75 2.07 19.91
CA VAL A 57 -7.45 3.45 20.31
C VAL A 57 -6.18 3.43 21.16
N GLY A 58 -5.18 4.21 20.78
CA GLY A 58 -3.87 4.26 21.44
C GLY A 58 -2.76 3.64 20.59
N GLN A 59 -1.94 2.76 21.19
CA GLN A 59 -0.82 2.12 20.51
C GLN A 59 -1.18 0.68 20.12
N SER A 60 -1.08 0.37 18.83
CA SER A 60 -1.33 -0.97 18.32
C SER A 60 -0.18 -1.49 17.46
N MET A 61 0.37 -2.63 17.86
CA MET A 61 1.19 -3.47 16.98
C MET A 61 0.41 -4.71 16.56
N GLN A 62 0.60 -5.12 15.31
CA GLN A 62 0.01 -6.34 14.78
C GLN A 62 0.91 -7.01 13.76
N THR A 63 1.15 -8.30 13.96
CA THR A 63 1.80 -9.18 12.99
C THR A 63 0.81 -10.26 12.58
N LYS A 64 0.60 -10.44 11.28
CA LYS A 64 -0.22 -11.51 10.72
C LYS A 64 0.57 -12.29 9.68
N THR A 65 0.71 -13.59 9.88
CA THR A 65 1.16 -14.53 8.87
C THR A 65 -0.02 -15.41 8.49
N ALA A 66 -0.25 -15.60 7.20
CA ALA A 66 -1.35 -16.43 6.73
C ALA A 66 -0.96 -17.22 5.48
N GLU A 67 -1.34 -18.49 5.45
CA GLU A 67 -1.32 -19.33 4.26
C GLU A 67 -2.77 -19.67 3.89
N GLY A 68 -3.15 -19.46 2.64
CA GLY A 68 -4.52 -19.63 2.14
C GLY A 68 -5.27 -18.30 1.99
N GLN A 69 -6.52 -18.23 2.46
CA GLN A 69 -7.39 -17.07 2.28
C GLN A 69 -7.40 -16.19 3.53
N SER A 70 -7.01 -14.92 3.38
CA SER A 70 -6.81 -14.01 4.52
C SER A 70 -7.46 -12.66 4.29
N MET A 71 -8.53 -12.40 5.04
CA MET A 71 -9.15 -11.09 5.12
C MET A 71 -8.76 -10.38 6.42
N GLN A 72 -8.49 -9.08 6.32
CA GLN A 72 -8.18 -8.28 7.49
C GLN A 72 -8.72 -6.86 7.36
N THR A 73 -9.47 -6.44 8.37
CA THR A 73 -9.89 -5.06 8.56
C THR A 73 -9.24 -4.51 9.81
N LYS A 74 -8.60 -3.34 9.70
CA LYS A 74 -8.00 -2.64 10.84
C LYS A 74 -8.43 -1.18 10.85
N THR A 75 -9.01 -0.75 11.96
CA THR A 75 -9.25 0.65 12.29
C THR A 75 -8.39 1.02 13.49
N ALA A 76 -7.66 2.11 13.40
CA ALA A 76 -6.81 2.56 14.50
C ALA A 76 -6.84 4.08 14.65
N GLU A 77 -6.91 4.54 15.88
CA GLU A 77 -6.67 5.92 16.28
C GLU A 77 -5.42 5.97 17.17
N GLY A 78 -4.47 6.84 16.83
CA GLY A 78 -3.18 6.95 17.51
C GLY A 78 -2.03 6.33 16.70
N GLN A 79 -1.19 5.53 17.35
CA GLN A 79 -0.01 4.92 16.72
C GLN A 79 -0.29 3.47 16.34
N SER A 80 -0.18 3.14 15.05
CA SER A 80 -0.40 1.79 14.55
C SER A 80 0.76 1.31 13.70
N MET A 81 1.38 0.20 14.12
CA MET A 81 2.23 -0.62 13.27
C MET A 81 1.51 -1.90 12.83
N GLN A 82 1.80 -2.33 11.61
CA GLN A 82 1.27 -3.58 11.08
C GLN A 82 2.24 -4.23 10.11
N THR A 83 2.50 -5.52 10.33
CA THR A 83 3.20 -6.39 9.40
C THR A 83 2.25 -7.50 8.96
N LYS A 84 2.13 -7.71 7.64
CA LYS A 84 1.35 -8.82 7.08
C LYS A 84 2.22 -9.59 6.08
N THR A 85 2.32 -10.89 6.28
CA THR A 85 2.86 -11.84 5.30
C THR A 85 1.72 -12.77 4.90
N ALA A 86 1.54 -13.00 3.61
CA ALA A 86 0.50 -13.89 3.13
C ALA A 86 0.97 -14.68 1.90
N VAL A 87 0.67 -15.98 1.88
CA VAL A 87 0.74 -16.84 0.69
C VAL A 87 -0.70 -17.21 0.30
N GLY A 88 -1.06 -16.99 -0.96
CA GLY A 88 -2.40 -17.25 -1.49
C GLY A 88 -3.22 -15.96 -1.70
N GLN A 89 -4.46 -15.93 -1.20
CA GLN A 89 -5.38 -14.81 -1.43
C GLN A 89 -5.47 -13.91 -0.20
N SER A 90 -5.17 -12.62 -0.38
CA SER A 90 -5.01 -11.67 0.73
C SER A 90 -5.72 -10.36 0.47
N MET A 91 -6.82 -10.12 1.17
CA MET A 91 -7.48 -8.82 1.22
C MET A 91 -7.14 -8.09 2.52
N GLN A 92 -6.98 -6.77 2.41
CA GLN A 92 -6.72 -5.94 3.56
C GLN A 92 -7.34 -4.55 3.40
N THR A 93 -8.09 -4.14 4.42
CA THR A 93 -8.57 -2.78 4.59
C THR A 93 -7.97 -2.18 5.85
N LYS A 94 -7.38 -0.98 5.72
CA LYS A 94 -6.83 -0.24 6.85
C LYS A 94 -7.32 1.19 6.85
N THR A 95 -7.90 1.62 7.96
CA THR A 95 -8.20 3.01 8.27
C THR A 95 -7.38 3.44 9.48
N ALA A 96 -6.69 4.56 9.40
CA ALA A 96 -5.89 5.07 10.50
C ALA A 96 -5.99 6.60 10.63
N VAL A 97 -6.14 7.06 11.86
CA VAL A 97 -5.96 8.47 12.25
C VAL A 97 -4.73 8.55 13.14
N GLY A 98 -3.80 9.44 12.81
CA GLY A 98 -2.53 9.63 13.53
C GLY A 98 -1.33 9.05 12.77
N GLN A 99 -0.50 8.26 13.46
CA GLN A 99 0.73 7.70 12.87
C GLN A 99 0.53 6.24 12.51
N SER A 100 0.73 5.91 11.23
CA SER A 100 0.57 4.54 10.73
C SER A 100 1.76 4.09 9.91
N MET A 101 2.42 3.02 10.37
CA MET A 101 3.33 2.22 9.55
C MET A 101 2.66 0.91 9.11
N GLN A 102 3.01 0.46 7.92
CA GLN A 102 2.54 -0.80 7.39
C GLN A 102 3.56 -1.44 6.45
N THR A 103 3.86 -2.71 6.70
CA THR A 103 4.61 -3.57 5.80
C THR A 103 3.71 -4.72 5.34
N LYS A 104 3.64 -4.96 4.04
CA LYS A 104 2.92 -6.10 3.45
C LYS A 104 3.83 -6.84 2.49
N THR A 105 3.98 -8.14 2.71
CA THR A 105 4.55 -9.08 1.75
C THR A 105 3.45 -10.05 1.35
N ALA A 106 3.30 -10.30 0.05
CA ALA A 106 2.29 -11.22 -0.45
C ALA A 106 2.80 -11.98 -1.66
N GLU A 107 2.54 -13.28 -1.67
CA GLU A 107 2.69 -14.15 -2.83
C GLU A 107 1.28 -14.59 -3.28
N GLY A 108 0.97 -14.44 -4.57
CA GLY A 108 -0.34 -14.74 -5.14
C GLY A 108 -1.21 -13.49 -5.35
N GLN A 109 -2.46 -13.55 -4.91
CA GLN A 109 -3.44 -12.47 -5.17
C GLN A 109 -3.60 -11.55 -3.95
N SER A 110 -3.35 -10.26 -4.15
CA SER A 110 -3.24 -9.30 -3.06
C SER A 110 -4.02 -8.02 -3.34
N MET A 111 -5.13 -7.82 -2.65
CA MET A 111 -5.85 -6.55 -2.62
C MET A 111 -5.54 -5.78 -1.34
N GLN A 112 -5.42 -4.45 -1.47
CA GLN A 112 -5.24 -3.59 -0.33
C GLN A 112 -5.89 -2.23 -0.52
N THR A 113 -6.70 -1.84 0.46
CA THR A 113 -7.23 -0.49 0.60
C THR A 113 -6.67 0.14 1.87
N LYS A 114 -6.13 1.36 1.75
CA LYS A 114 -5.63 2.13 2.89
C LYS A 114 -6.18 3.55 2.85
N THR A 115 -6.81 3.96 3.93
CA THR A 115 -7.17 5.35 4.21
C THR A 115 -6.38 5.80 5.43
N ALA A 116 -5.73 6.96 5.35
CA ALA A 116 -4.96 7.49 6.45
C ALA A 116 -5.11 9.01 6.56
N GLU A 117 -5.27 9.49 7.79
CA GLU A 117 -5.16 10.89 8.15
C GLU A 117 -3.97 11.07 9.10
N GLY A 118 -3.08 12.01 8.79
CA GLY A 118 -1.84 12.24 9.53
C GLY A 118 -0.62 11.69 8.80
N GLN A 119 0.26 11.00 9.53
CA GLN A 119 1.52 10.49 9.00
C GLN A 119 1.40 9.01 8.65
N SER A 120 1.63 8.67 7.38
CA SER A 120 1.56 7.29 6.91
C SER A 120 2.81 6.85 6.14
N MET A 121 3.40 5.74 6.59
CA MET A 121 4.39 5.00 5.82
C MET A 121 3.80 3.66 5.37
N GLN A 122 4.18 3.22 4.18
CA GLN A 122 3.77 1.94 3.66
C GLN A 122 4.86 1.34 2.77
N THR A 123 5.20 0.09 3.05
CA THR A 123 6.01 -0.76 2.18
C THR A 123 5.17 -1.94 1.72
N LYS A 124 5.15 -2.21 0.43
CA LYS A 124 4.48 -3.37 -0.16
C LYS A 124 5.44 -4.09 -1.10
N THR A 125 5.64 -5.38 -0.85
CA THR A 125 6.26 -6.31 -1.79
C THR A 125 5.18 -7.32 -2.21
N ALA A 126 5.07 -7.58 -3.51
CA ALA A 126 4.10 -8.53 -4.01
C ALA A 126 4.66 -9.30 -5.20
N GLU A 127 4.44 -10.60 -5.20
CA GLU A 127 4.63 -11.48 -6.36
C GLU A 127 3.26 -11.96 -6.83
N GLY A 128 3.00 -11.87 -8.14
CA GLY A 128 1.73 -12.22 -8.75
C GLY A 128 0.81 -11.01 -8.99
N GLN A 129 -0.47 -11.13 -8.60
CA GLN A 129 -1.48 -10.11 -8.89
C GLN A 129 -1.73 -9.19 -7.69
N SER A 130 -1.51 -7.89 -7.90
CA SER A 130 -1.49 -6.91 -6.82
C SER A 130 -2.30 -5.67 -7.15
N MET A 131 -3.42 -5.49 -6.44
CA MET A 131 -4.19 -4.25 -6.47
C MET A 131 -3.96 -3.45 -5.18
N GLN A 132 -3.87 -2.13 -5.34
CA GLN A 132 -3.74 -1.23 -4.20
C GLN A 132 -4.44 0.09 -4.44
N THR A 133 -5.29 0.46 -3.48
CA THR A 133 -5.88 1.79 -3.38
C THR A 133 -5.38 2.46 -2.11
N LYS A 134 -4.87 3.69 -2.23
CA LYS A 134 -4.44 4.50 -1.09
C LYS A 134 -5.05 5.89 -1.17
N THR A 135 -5.72 6.29 -0.09
CA THR A 135 -6.15 7.67 0.16
C THR A 135 -5.40 8.19 1.38
N ALA A 136 -4.81 9.37 1.30
CA ALA A 136 -4.10 9.97 2.41
C ALA A 136 -4.34 11.48 2.49
N VAL A 137 -4.52 11.97 3.72
CA VAL A 137 -4.47 13.39 4.07
C VAL A 137 -3.30 13.60 5.02
N GLY A 138 -2.43 14.56 4.72
CA GLY A 138 -1.23 14.85 5.49
C GLY A 138 0.05 14.36 4.81
N GLN A 139 0.92 13.68 5.56
CA GLN A 139 2.21 13.19 5.06
C GLN A 139 2.13 11.71 4.72
N SER A 140 2.46 11.36 3.47
CA SER A 140 2.46 9.97 3.03
C SER A 140 3.73 9.58 2.30
N MET A 141 4.35 8.51 2.77
CA MET A 141 5.39 7.79 2.05
C MET A 141 4.89 6.42 1.63
N GLN A 142 5.31 5.99 0.45
CA GLN A 142 4.99 4.68 -0.08
C GLN A 142 6.15 4.13 -0.90
N MET A 143 6.54 2.91 -0.57
CA MET A 143 7.42 2.07 -1.37
C MET A 143 6.64 0.85 -1.85
N LYS A 144 6.71 0.55 -3.15
CA LYS A 144 6.11 -0.63 -3.75
C LYS A 144 7.13 -1.33 -4.63
N THR A 145 7.33 -2.62 -4.40
CA THR A 145 7.99 -3.54 -5.31
C THR A 145 6.96 -4.57 -5.75
N ALA A 146 6.89 -4.86 -7.03
CA ALA A 146 5.96 -5.86 -7.55
C ALA A 146 6.56 -6.62 -8.72
N GLU A 147 6.38 -7.94 -8.72
CA GLU A 147 6.63 -8.81 -9.86
C GLU A 147 5.29 -9.34 -10.36
N GLY A 148 5.06 -9.27 -11.67
CA GLY A 148 3.80 -9.66 -12.31
C GLY A 148 2.86 -8.49 -12.57
N GLN A 149 1.57 -8.64 -12.24
CA GLN A 149 0.53 -7.67 -12.58
C GLN A 149 0.19 -6.76 -11.40
N SER A 150 0.36 -5.45 -11.60
CA SER A 150 0.35 -4.47 -10.51
C SER A 150 -0.49 -3.24 -10.86
N MET A 151 -1.69 -3.14 -10.26
CA MET A 151 -2.51 -1.94 -10.33
C MET A 151 -2.37 -1.10 -9.06
N GLN A 152 -2.30 0.21 -9.22
CA GLN A 152 -2.25 1.13 -8.10
C GLN A 152 -3.03 2.42 -8.36
N THR A 153 -3.90 2.76 -7.43
CA THR A 153 -4.56 4.07 -7.35
C THR A 153 -4.09 4.78 -6.09
N LYS A 154 -3.63 6.02 -6.22
CA LYS A 154 -3.24 6.86 -5.09
C LYS A 154 -3.92 8.23 -5.20
N THR A 155 -4.62 8.61 -4.14
CA THR A 155 -5.12 9.98 -3.92
C THR A 155 -4.43 10.53 -2.67
N ALA A 156 -3.86 11.73 -2.77
CA ALA A 156 -3.20 12.36 -1.63
C ALA A 156 -3.48 13.87 -1.58
N VAL A 157 -3.73 14.38 -0.38
CA VAL A 157 -3.75 15.82 -0.07
C VAL A 157 -2.63 16.09 0.92
N GLY A 158 -1.76 17.05 0.61
CA GLY A 158 -0.60 17.41 1.42
C GLY A 158 0.73 16.97 0.79
N GLN A 159 1.58 16.30 1.57
CA GLN A 159 2.91 15.86 1.12
C GLN A 159 2.91 14.37 0.81
N SER A 160 3.30 14.02 -0.40
CA SER A 160 3.32 12.63 -0.86
C SER A 160 4.63 12.28 -1.56
N MET A 161 5.35 11.30 -1.02
CA MET A 161 6.41 10.58 -1.74
C MET A 161 5.93 9.19 -2.15
N GLN A 162 6.39 8.76 -3.32
CA GLN A 162 6.13 7.42 -3.82
C GLN A 162 7.30 6.91 -4.65
N THR A 163 7.78 5.72 -4.29
CA THR A 163 8.71 4.94 -5.09
C THR A 163 8.01 3.65 -5.52
N LYS A 164 8.08 3.33 -6.82
CA LYS A 164 7.55 2.09 -7.38
C LYS A 164 8.61 1.45 -8.27
N THR A 165 8.92 0.19 -7.97
CA THR A 165 9.64 -0.72 -8.86
C THR A 165 8.67 -1.81 -9.28
N ALA A 166 8.65 -2.13 -10.57
CA ALA A 166 7.81 -3.18 -11.09
C ALA A 166 8.50 -3.94 -12.22
N GLU A 167 8.35 -5.26 -12.21
CA GLU A 167 8.67 -6.14 -13.32
C GLU A 167 7.35 -6.74 -13.84
N GLY A 168 7.13 -6.66 -15.15
CA GLY A 168 5.89 -7.08 -15.81
C GLY A 168 4.92 -5.93 -16.10
N GLN A 169 3.64 -6.11 -15.79
CA GLN A 169 2.57 -5.16 -16.17
C GLN A 169 2.18 -4.26 -15.00
N SER A 170 2.31 -2.96 -15.22
CA SER A 170 2.16 -1.94 -14.20
C SER A 170 1.18 -0.86 -14.65
N MET A 171 0.04 -0.77 -13.98
CA MET A 171 -0.88 0.36 -14.12
C MET A 171 -0.84 1.23 -12.88
N GLN A 172 -0.81 2.55 -13.09
CA GLN A 172 -0.90 3.48 -11.99
C GLN A 172 -1.68 4.74 -12.32
N THR A 173 -2.63 5.06 -11.45
CA THR A 173 -3.29 6.35 -11.37
C THR A 173 -2.84 7.08 -10.10
N LYS A 174 -2.45 8.34 -10.24
CA LYS A 174 -2.10 9.21 -9.11
C LYS A 174 -2.81 10.55 -9.24
N THR A 175 -3.54 10.92 -8.20
CA THR A 175 -4.09 12.26 -7.99
C THR A 175 -3.44 12.85 -6.74
N ALA A 176 -2.89 14.04 -6.86
CA ALA A 176 -2.25 14.72 -5.73
C ALA A 176 -2.60 16.21 -5.70
N GLU A 177 -2.89 16.70 -4.51
CA GLU A 177 -2.97 18.13 -4.20
C GLU A 177 -1.90 18.48 -3.17
N GLY A 178 -1.09 19.49 -3.45
CA GLY A 178 0.06 19.89 -2.63
C GLY A 178 1.40 19.48 -3.25
N GLN A 179 2.29 18.92 -2.43
CA GLN A 179 3.65 18.54 -2.85
C GLN A 179 3.74 17.04 -3.11
N SER A 180 4.13 16.66 -4.33
CA SER A 180 4.23 15.26 -4.72
C SER A 180 5.55 14.96 -5.42
N MET A 181 6.31 14.03 -4.84
CA MET A 181 7.42 13.35 -5.52
C MET A 181 7.01 11.95 -5.97
N GLN A 182 7.51 11.53 -7.13
CA GLN A 182 7.31 10.19 -7.63
C GLN A 182 8.54 9.68 -8.38
N THR A 183 9.06 8.54 -7.95
CA THR A 183 10.10 7.79 -8.65
C THR A 183 9.53 6.46 -9.12
N LYS A 184 9.84 6.11 -10.37
CA LYS A 184 9.37 4.89 -11.00
C LYS A 184 10.47 4.22 -11.79
N THR A 185 10.60 2.92 -11.58
CA THR A 185 11.37 2.02 -12.42
C THR A 185 10.43 0.92 -12.86
N THR A 186 10.39 0.61 -14.14
CA THR A 186 9.57 -0.50 -14.66
C THR A 186 10.30 -1.19 -15.79
N GLU A 187 10.37 -2.52 -15.69
CA GLU A 187 10.74 -3.41 -16.78
C GLU A 187 9.46 -4.10 -17.27
N GLY A 188 9.14 -3.95 -18.55
CA GLY A 188 7.91 -4.46 -19.16
C GLY A 188 6.95 -3.35 -19.60
N GLN A 189 5.68 -3.43 -19.16
CA GLN A 189 4.62 -2.53 -19.62
C GLN A 189 4.17 -1.57 -18.51
N LEU A 190 4.23 -0.26 -18.78
CA LEU A 190 3.82 0.78 -17.85
C LEU A 190 2.74 1.69 -18.44
N ILE A 191 1.56 1.72 -17.81
CA ILE A 191 0.55 2.76 -18.03
C ILE A 191 0.48 3.66 -16.80
N GLN A 192 0.61 4.97 -17.02
CA GLN A 192 0.54 5.95 -15.96
C GLN A 192 -0.38 7.11 -16.29
N THR A 193 -1.31 7.38 -15.38
CA THR A 193 -2.07 8.63 -15.33
C THR A 193 -1.67 9.42 -14.09
N LYS A 194 -1.31 10.69 -14.26
CA LYS A 194 -0.99 11.59 -13.15
C LYS A 194 -1.77 12.89 -13.29
N THR A 195 -2.52 13.23 -12.25
CA THR A 195 -3.14 14.54 -12.05
C THR A 195 -2.53 15.19 -10.82
N ALA A 196 -2.02 16.41 -10.95
CA ALA A 196 -1.40 17.13 -9.84
C ALA A 196 -1.86 18.59 -9.80
N VAL A 197 -2.18 19.07 -8.60
CA VAL A 197 -2.36 20.49 -8.30
C VAL A 197 -1.30 20.88 -7.25
N GLY A 198 -0.47 21.87 -7.56
CA GLY A 198 0.63 22.31 -6.69
C GLY A 198 2.01 21.99 -7.27
N GLN A 199 2.91 21.44 -6.45
CA GLN A 199 4.30 21.15 -6.83
C GLN A 199 4.48 19.65 -7.08
N SER A 200 4.99 19.32 -8.26
CA SER A 200 5.10 17.94 -8.73
C SER A 200 6.49 17.66 -9.28
N MET A 201 7.18 16.66 -8.72
CA MET A 201 8.39 16.09 -9.32
C MET A 201 8.12 14.65 -9.74
N GLN A 202 8.63 14.26 -10.91
CA GLN A 202 8.58 12.89 -11.37
C GLN A 202 9.88 12.47 -12.03
N MET A 203 10.42 11.33 -11.58
CA MET A 203 11.46 10.57 -12.24
C MET A 203 10.89 9.24 -12.72
N LYS A 204 11.20 8.88 -13.96
CA LYS A 204 10.78 7.61 -14.56
C LYS A 204 11.93 7.01 -15.35
N THR A 205 12.18 5.74 -15.09
CA THR A 205 12.98 4.84 -15.91
C THR A 205 12.07 3.72 -16.36
N ALA A 206 12.01 3.45 -17.67
CA ALA A 206 11.24 2.35 -18.21
C ALA A 206 12.01 1.62 -19.30
N GLU A 207 12.06 0.30 -19.19
CA GLU A 207 12.53 -0.61 -20.23
C GLU A 207 11.31 -1.37 -20.76
N GLY A 208 11.04 -1.27 -22.06
CA GLY A 208 9.86 -1.83 -22.71
C GLY A 208 8.84 -0.79 -23.16
N GLN A 209 7.54 -1.08 -23.00
CA GLN A 209 6.47 -0.21 -23.50
C GLN A 209 5.92 0.68 -22.41
N SER A 210 5.76 1.96 -22.70
CA SER A 210 5.19 2.88 -21.73
C SER A 210 4.26 3.94 -22.32
N MET A 211 3.12 4.13 -21.65
CA MET A 211 2.15 5.17 -21.96
C MET A 211 1.94 6.06 -20.73
N GLN A 212 1.94 7.36 -20.96
CA GLN A 212 1.80 8.33 -19.89
C GLN A 212 0.83 9.44 -20.25
N THR A 213 -0.13 9.69 -19.37
CA THR A 213 -1.02 10.85 -19.41
C THR A 213 -0.78 11.72 -18.19
N LYS A 214 -0.60 13.02 -18.42
CA LYS A 214 -0.35 13.99 -17.35
C LYS A 214 -1.24 15.19 -17.46
N THR A 215 -1.77 15.60 -16.31
CA THR A 215 -2.45 16.88 -16.14
C THR A 215 -1.85 17.56 -14.92
N ALA A 216 -1.37 18.79 -15.08
CA ALA A 216 -0.86 19.55 -13.95
C ALA A 216 -1.31 21.00 -13.96
N VAL A 217 -1.61 21.50 -12.75
CA VAL A 217 -1.85 22.89 -12.42
C VAL A 217 -0.81 23.30 -11.39
N GLY A 218 0.07 24.25 -11.72
CA GLY A 218 1.18 24.67 -10.85
C GLY A 218 2.56 24.29 -11.40
N GLN A 219 3.52 24.08 -10.51
CA GLN A 219 4.91 23.81 -10.90
C GLN A 219 5.16 22.31 -11.07
N SER A 220 5.74 21.92 -12.20
CA SER A 220 6.09 20.52 -12.40
C SER A 220 7.43 20.32 -13.09
N MET A 221 8.17 19.34 -12.60
CA MET A 221 9.41 18.83 -13.19
C MET A 221 9.27 17.35 -13.53
N GLN A 222 9.77 16.97 -14.69
CA GLN A 222 9.83 15.60 -15.14
C GLN A 222 11.20 15.26 -15.73
N THR A 223 11.70 14.10 -15.32
CA THR A 223 12.79 13.39 -15.99
C THR A 223 12.28 12.03 -16.46
N LYS A 224 12.54 11.68 -17.71
CA LYS A 224 12.30 10.34 -18.23
C LYS A 224 13.56 9.79 -18.89
N THR A 225 13.79 8.52 -18.61
CA THR A 225 14.68 7.65 -19.36
C THR A 225 13.84 6.48 -19.86
N ALA A 226 13.87 6.22 -21.15
CA ALA A 226 13.13 5.12 -21.75
C ALA A 226 13.99 4.38 -22.78
N GLU A 227 14.02 3.06 -22.64
CA GLU A 227 14.56 2.12 -23.62
C GLU A 227 13.36 1.32 -24.14
N GLY A 228 13.01 1.50 -25.42
CA GLY A 228 11.79 0.96 -26.04
C GLY A 228 10.73 2.01 -26.39
N GLN A 229 9.49 1.58 -26.61
CA GLN A 229 8.41 2.44 -27.10
C GLN A 229 7.78 3.28 -25.99
N SER A 230 7.71 4.61 -26.19
CA SER A 230 7.19 5.55 -25.19
C SER A 230 6.22 6.56 -25.81
N MET A 231 5.03 6.68 -25.22
CA MET A 231 4.04 7.71 -25.57
C MET A 231 3.76 8.61 -24.36
N LEU A 232 3.75 9.93 -24.59
CA LEU A 232 3.40 10.94 -23.61
C LEU A 232 2.25 11.83 -24.14
N LEU A 233 1.15 11.89 -23.40
CA LEU A 233 0.15 12.93 -23.48
C LEU A 233 0.26 13.84 -22.25
N SER A 234 0.23 15.15 -22.48
CA SER A 234 0.38 16.11 -21.38
C SER A 234 -0.44 17.37 -21.60
N ALA A 235 -1.14 17.81 -20.55
CA ALA A 235 -1.90 19.05 -20.49
C ALA A 235 -1.46 19.86 -19.26
N TRP A 236 -1.19 21.15 -19.45
CA TRP A 236 -0.56 21.99 -18.42
C TRP A 236 -1.24 23.35 -18.34
N THR A 237 -1.32 23.85 -17.10
CA THR A 237 -1.59 25.26 -16.82
C THR A 237 -0.51 25.72 -15.83
N ALA A 238 0.40 26.61 -16.28
CA ALA A 238 1.64 27.09 -15.62
C ALA A 238 2.96 26.37 -16.00
N VAL A 239 4.01 26.54 -15.18
CA VAL A 239 5.43 26.27 -15.49
C VAL A 239 5.77 24.77 -15.49
N PHE A 240 6.40 24.30 -16.57
CA PHE A 240 6.81 22.91 -16.76
C PHE A 240 8.28 22.79 -17.23
N VAL A 241 9.03 21.87 -16.63
CA VAL A 241 10.39 21.46 -17.06
C VAL A 241 10.38 19.97 -17.38
N CYS A 242 10.77 19.59 -18.61
CA CYS A 242 10.94 18.21 -19.04
C CYS A 242 12.38 17.94 -19.46
N ILE A 243 12.93 16.82 -19.01
CA ILE A 243 14.20 16.26 -19.50
C ILE A 243 13.87 14.85 -19.98
N ASP A 244 13.91 14.63 -21.28
CA ASP A 244 13.73 13.32 -21.90
C ASP A 244 15.08 12.84 -22.46
N CYS A 245 15.56 11.70 -21.97
CA CYS A 245 16.73 11.00 -22.50
C CYS A 245 16.24 9.67 -23.07
N SER A 246 16.13 9.57 -24.40
CA SER A 246 15.75 8.35 -25.09
C SER A 246 16.96 7.84 -25.84
N THR A 247 17.43 6.65 -25.49
CA THR A 247 18.39 5.87 -26.28
C THR A 247 17.56 4.95 -27.18
N ALA A 248 17.59 5.24 -28.48
CA ALA A 248 17.05 4.34 -29.49
C ALA A 248 18.20 3.45 -29.96
N ASP A 249 18.11 2.14 -29.70
CA ASP A 249 18.83 1.12 -30.48
C ASP A 249 17.91 0.62 -31.60
#